data_AF-A0A971PF22-F1
#
_entry.id   AF-A0A971PF22-F1
#
_cell.length_a   1.000
_cell.length_b   1.000
_cell.length_c   1.000
_cell.angle_alpha   90.00
_cell.angle_beta   90.00
_cell.angle_gamma   90.00
#
_symmetry.space_group_name_H-M   'P 1'
#
loop_
_entity.id
_entity.type
_entity.pdbx_description
1 polymer ?
#
loop_
_entity_poly.entity_id
_entity_poly.type
_entity_poly.pdbx_seq_one_letter_code
_entity_poly.pdbx_strand_id
1 'polypeptide(L)'
;MSGTYTTGNVKYGTPIDKPETPAHNSYTFAGWYKDAGLTTALEDNATMPDAPLTIYAKWSEAQVGYKVKHIRQDLDGSYPLSGDLVEEESAIGLAGQNTTATSKTYTGFTAQSITQQTITSDGNTVVEILYDRNSYIVTFDGNGSTGSSMEDQAFQYGEAQNLTVNAYTKAGFDFSGWNTEMDGSGTTYEDGTLVENLTNVANGTITLYAQWTSQSCILTFDSNKGNGSSNPTTIEDLHVNYGSTYGALSPVSRDGYTFNGWFTEPSGGTMVENTDAVTTDHTIYAQWTPNTYTVVFNGNGNDDGSTDYHQEFTYDVEQALNTNAFTKAGYALTGWSTEMDGSGTIYEDGTLVENLTNVANGTITLYAQWVELNKKYDLWVNGVQVTVTNAIDVLEDGTVSYNMANNTLTLNNATITDIYTDQYSNKAGIYAKGDLNIRLIGTNTVDISGSSLQNRAIGIFSSDGGLSFSGDSLSDSLTVYSADVQNEYSIGINIGTFSDGTVNITNCTMVVRSGNSNGSINHLCAGISSQNGIKIENAVVTSTGGNSSNNSCSGILGWPTEIINSTVTTSVVGTGSAMYSAPMLDEGVKVTAITDLDESTPVTYNANDIKSYKYLKIEP
;
A
#
# COMPACT_ATOMS: atom_id res chain seq x y z
N MET A 1 -0.31 -39.51 111.05
CA MET A 1 -0.22 -40.94 110.67
C MET A 1 -0.43 -41.78 111.91
N SER A 2 -1.42 -42.67 111.92
CA SER A 2 -1.64 -43.68 112.96
C SER A 2 -1.07 -45.01 112.46
N GLY A 3 0.15 -45.34 112.86
CA GLY A 3 0.74 -46.66 112.63
C GLY A 3 0.48 -47.56 113.83
N THR A 4 0.03 -48.78 113.59
CA THR A 4 0.03 -49.84 114.60
C THR A 4 1.48 -50.23 114.91
N TYR A 5 1.91 -50.06 116.16
CA TYR A 5 3.21 -50.54 116.63
C TYR A 5 3.06 -51.97 117.13
N THR A 6 3.86 -52.90 116.62
CA THR A 6 3.97 -54.24 117.19
C THR A 6 5.08 -54.22 118.25
N THR A 7 4.72 -54.47 119.50
CA THR A 7 5.69 -54.58 120.61
C THR A 7 5.81 -56.03 121.05
N GLY A 8 7.04 -56.54 121.18
CA GLY A 8 7.30 -57.89 121.67
C GLY A 8 8.67 -58.00 122.35
N ASN A 9 8.83 -59.00 123.24
CA ASN A 9 10.11 -59.33 123.84
C ASN A 9 10.85 -60.36 122.97
N VAL A 10 12.02 -59.99 122.45
CA VAL A 10 12.86 -60.85 121.59
C VAL A 10 14.22 -61.05 122.26
N LYS A 11 14.81 -62.24 122.17
CA LYS A 11 16.11 -62.55 122.80
C LYS A 11 17.25 -61.80 122.11
N TYR A 12 18.19 -61.30 122.91
CA TYR A 12 19.45 -60.69 122.46
C TYR A 12 20.18 -61.59 121.45
N GLY A 13 20.68 -61.01 120.35
CA GLY A 13 21.45 -61.71 119.32
C GLY A 13 20.63 -62.49 118.29
N THR A 14 19.29 -62.52 118.41
CA THR A 14 18.41 -63.16 117.41
C THR A 14 18.36 -62.29 116.15
N PRO A 15 18.39 -62.86 114.93
CA PRO A 15 18.14 -62.11 113.70
C PRO A 15 16.83 -61.33 113.77
N ILE A 16 16.84 -60.09 113.26
CA ILE A 16 15.65 -59.25 113.19
C ILE A 16 14.87 -59.62 111.93
N ASP A 17 13.72 -60.26 112.11
CA ASP A 17 12.75 -60.41 111.03
C ASP A 17 12.09 -59.04 110.78
N LYS A 18 12.36 -58.47 109.60
CA LYS A 18 11.81 -57.17 109.19
C LYS A 18 10.28 -57.26 109.10
N PRO A 19 9.53 -56.22 109.52
CA PRO A 19 8.10 -56.17 109.27
C PRO A 19 7.83 -56.22 107.78
N GLU A 20 6.64 -56.72 107.41
CA GLU A 20 6.17 -56.65 106.03
C GLU A 20 6.34 -55.22 105.50
N THR A 21 6.86 -55.11 104.29
CA THR A 21 7.08 -53.83 103.63
C THR A 21 5.76 -53.05 103.64
N PRO A 22 5.70 -51.90 104.34
CA PRO A 22 4.49 -51.12 104.36
C PRO A 22 4.20 -50.61 102.95
N ALA A 23 2.94 -50.39 102.63
CA ALA A 23 2.53 -49.70 101.42
C ALA A 23 2.18 -48.25 101.76
N HIS A 24 2.70 -47.30 100.98
CA HIS A 24 2.32 -45.90 101.08
C HIS A 24 1.98 -45.39 99.68
N ASN A 25 0.77 -44.88 99.52
CA ASN A 25 0.36 -44.27 98.27
C ASN A 25 1.26 -43.05 98.02
N SER A 26 1.80 -42.89 96.82
CA SER A 26 2.68 -41.77 96.42
C SER A 26 4.17 -41.84 96.84
N TYR A 27 4.62 -42.85 97.58
CA TYR A 27 6.02 -42.98 97.99
C TYR A 27 6.54 -44.42 97.82
N THR A 28 7.78 -44.54 97.36
CA THR A 28 8.52 -45.81 97.27
C THR A 28 9.19 -46.11 98.60
N PHE A 29 9.00 -47.32 99.13
CA PHE A 29 9.66 -47.77 100.35
C PHE A 29 11.17 -47.90 100.10
N ALA A 30 11.96 -47.07 100.78
CA ALA A 30 13.41 -47.01 100.61
C ALA A 30 14.17 -47.86 101.63
N GLY A 31 13.48 -48.50 102.58
CA GLY A 31 14.06 -49.41 103.56
C GLY A 31 13.70 -49.07 105.01
N TRP A 32 14.08 -49.97 105.92
CA TRP A 32 13.96 -49.79 107.37
C TRP A 32 15.25 -49.18 107.93
N TYR A 33 15.12 -48.26 108.89
CA TYR A 33 16.23 -47.51 109.50
C TYR A 33 16.18 -47.61 111.03
N LYS A 34 17.33 -47.57 111.69
CA LYS A 34 17.45 -47.74 113.15
C LYS A 34 17.24 -46.44 113.95
N ASP A 35 17.14 -45.31 113.28
CA ASP A 35 17.02 -43.98 113.88
C ASP A 35 15.91 -43.15 113.22
N ALA A 36 15.30 -42.26 114.01
CA ALA A 36 14.22 -41.39 113.54
C ALA A 36 14.66 -40.38 112.46
N GLY A 37 15.97 -40.10 112.36
CA GLY A 37 16.55 -39.25 111.32
C GLY A 37 16.74 -39.96 109.98
N LEU A 38 16.46 -41.27 109.89
CA LEU A 38 16.57 -42.09 108.69
C LEU A 38 17.98 -42.08 108.06
N THR A 39 19.01 -42.07 108.93
CA THR A 39 20.42 -41.98 108.52
C THR A 39 21.16 -43.31 108.55
N THR A 40 20.77 -44.23 109.45
CA THR A 40 21.40 -45.55 109.62
C THR A 40 20.46 -46.66 109.20
N ALA A 41 20.74 -47.31 108.07
CA ALA A 41 19.93 -48.40 107.55
C ALA A 41 19.96 -49.64 108.47
N LEU A 42 18.87 -50.41 108.46
CA LEU A 42 18.79 -51.73 109.07
C LEU A 42 19.23 -52.79 108.05
N GLU A 43 20.46 -53.27 108.21
CA GLU A 43 21.04 -54.33 107.37
C GLU A 43 20.21 -55.63 107.40
N ASP A 44 20.24 -56.42 106.33
CA ASP A 44 19.45 -57.66 106.22
C ASP A 44 19.80 -58.73 107.26
N ASN A 45 21.02 -58.71 107.79
CA ASN A 45 21.51 -59.64 108.81
C ASN A 45 21.56 -59.01 110.22
N ALA A 46 20.88 -57.88 110.43
CA ALA A 46 20.85 -57.23 111.73
C ALA A 46 20.28 -58.16 112.81
N THR A 47 20.88 -58.15 113.99
CA THR A 47 20.42 -58.93 115.16
C THR A 47 19.91 -57.98 116.25
N MET A 48 19.01 -58.47 117.11
CA MET A 48 18.43 -57.68 118.20
C MET A 48 19.52 -57.25 119.19
N PRO A 49 19.71 -55.93 119.42
CA PRO A 49 20.67 -55.42 120.38
C PRO A 49 20.25 -55.71 121.83
N ASP A 50 21.14 -55.46 122.79
CA ASP A 50 20.91 -55.66 124.23
C ASP A 50 20.02 -54.56 124.87
N ALA A 51 19.40 -53.72 124.03
CA ALA A 51 18.47 -52.67 124.40
C ALA A 51 17.24 -52.66 123.46
N PRO A 52 16.12 -52.03 123.86
CA PRO A 52 14.96 -51.88 122.98
C PRO A 52 15.32 -51.15 121.68
N LEU A 53 14.93 -51.71 120.53
CA LEU A 53 15.17 -51.14 119.21
C LEU A 53 13.84 -50.65 118.59
N THR A 54 13.81 -49.41 118.10
CA THR A 54 12.73 -48.90 117.26
C THR A 54 13.26 -48.73 115.84
N ILE A 55 12.51 -49.22 114.85
CA ILE A 55 12.85 -49.10 113.43
C ILE A 55 11.84 -48.19 112.72
N TYR A 56 12.32 -47.45 111.72
CA TYR A 56 11.57 -46.42 111.00
C TYR A 56 11.56 -46.72 109.50
N ALA A 57 10.39 -46.64 108.87
CA ALA A 57 10.27 -46.76 107.43
C ALA A 57 10.75 -45.48 106.75
N LYS A 58 11.72 -45.57 105.84
CA LYS A 58 12.08 -44.47 104.95
C LYS A 58 11.31 -44.57 103.65
N TRP A 59 10.87 -43.40 103.18
CA TRP A 59 10.08 -43.24 101.98
C TRP A 59 10.77 -42.24 101.07
N SER A 60 10.86 -42.58 99.78
CA SER A 60 11.28 -41.65 98.72
C SER A 60 10.06 -41.36 97.83
N GLU A 61 9.95 -40.15 97.29
CA GLU A 61 8.86 -39.82 96.36
C GLU A 61 8.83 -40.83 95.20
N ALA A 62 7.65 -41.32 94.84
CA ALA A 62 7.51 -42.28 93.74
C ALA A 62 7.59 -41.56 92.39
N GLN A 63 8.33 -42.14 91.43
CA GLN A 63 8.23 -41.72 90.03
C GLN A 63 6.89 -42.18 89.45
N VAL A 64 6.14 -41.24 88.90
CA VAL A 64 4.82 -41.47 88.32
C VAL A 64 4.76 -40.84 86.93
N GLY A 65 4.14 -41.54 85.99
CA GLY A 65 3.89 -41.04 84.65
C GLY A 65 2.77 -40.00 84.65
N TYR A 66 2.90 -38.97 83.82
CA TYR A 66 1.86 -38.00 83.51
C TYR A 66 1.81 -37.77 82.00
N LYS A 67 0.71 -37.19 81.52
CA LYS A 67 0.54 -36.85 80.10
C LYS A 67 0.69 -35.35 79.86
N VAL A 68 1.26 -34.99 78.72
CA VAL A 68 1.23 -33.63 78.19
C VAL A 68 0.43 -33.64 76.90
N LYS A 69 -0.59 -32.79 76.80
CA LYS A 69 -1.38 -32.57 75.59
C LYS A 69 -1.00 -31.23 74.98
N HIS A 70 -0.57 -31.25 73.72
CA HIS A 70 -0.35 -30.06 72.91
C HIS A 70 -1.56 -29.85 72.01
N ILE A 71 -2.30 -28.75 72.19
CA ILE A 71 -3.59 -28.51 71.55
C ILE A 71 -3.51 -27.23 70.70
N ARG A 72 -3.57 -27.38 69.38
CA ARG A 72 -3.58 -26.27 68.42
C ARG A 72 -4.99 -25.76 68.18
N GLN A 73 -5.14 -24.44 68.13
CA GLN A 73 -6.43 -23.78 67.91
C GLN A 73 -6.99 -24.10 66.52
N ASP A 74 -8.28 -24.38 66.43
CA ASP A 74 -9.02 -24.55 65.17
C ASP A 74 -9.31 -23.18 64.51
N LEU A 75 -9.79 -23.18 63.26
CA LEU A 75 -10.13 -21.95 62.51
C LEU A 75 -11.29 -21.16 63.16
N ASP A 76 -12.17 -21.83 63.90
CA ASP A 76 -13.26 -21.18 64.64
C ASP A 76 -12.80 -20.57 65.98
N GLY A 77 -11.51 -20.68 66.31
CA GLY A 77 -10.91 -20.18 67.55
C GLY A 77 -11.01 -21.16 68.74
N SER A 78 -11.62 -22.33 68.57
CA SER A 78 -11.75 -23.34 69.63
C SER A 78 -10.50 -24.23 69.78
N TYR A 79 -10.40 -24.93 70.91
CA TYR A 79 -9.36 -25.93 71.17
C TYR A 79 -10.00 -27.33 71.21
N PRO A 80 -9.71 -28.21 70.23
CA PRO A 80 -10.35 -29.51 70.14
C PRO A 80 -9.84 -30.47 71.23
N LEU A 81 -10.70 -31.41 71.64
CA LEU A 81 -10.37 -32.42 72.67
C LEU A 81 -9.58 -33.62 72.11
N SER A 82 -9.65 -33.85 70.80
CA SER A 82 -8.96 -34.92 70.07
C SER A 82 -8.89 -34.59 68.56
N GLY A 83 -8.11 -35.37 67.80
CA GLY A 83 -7.95 -35.20 66.35
C GLY A 83 -6.58 -34.66 65.96
N ASP A 84 -6.43 -34.22 64.71
CA ASP A 84 -5.13 -33.89 64.12
C ASP A 84 -4.45 -32.67 64.78
N LEU A 85 -5.21 -31.80 65.44
CA LEU A 85 -4.69 -30.64 66.16
C LEU A 85 -4.23 -30.95 67.59
N VAL A 86 -4.41 -32.18 68.07
CA VAL A 86 -4.04 -32.63 69.43
C VAL A 86 -2.92 -33.67 69.37
N GLU A 87 -1.79 -33.37 70.00
CA GLU A 87 -0.67 -34.31 70.17
C GLU A 87 -0.49 -34.65 71.65
N GLU A 88 -0.43 -35.94 71.99
CA GLU A 88 -0.16 -36.41 73.36
C GLU A 88 1.26 -36.95 73.48
N GLU A 89 1.93 -36.63 74.59
CA GLU A 89 3.18 -37.28 74.99
C GLU A 89 3.14 -37.73 76.45
N SER A 90 3.95 -38.73 76.76
CA SER A 90 4.13 -39.24 78.13
C SER A 90 5.41 -38.68 78.73
N ALA A 91 5.33 -38.25 79.98
CA ALA A 91 6.47 -37.79 80.76
C ALA A 91 6.45 -38.43 82.15
N ILE A 92 7.56 -38.34 82.87
CA ILE A 92 7.69 -38.88 84.24
C ILE A 92 8.17 -37.78 85.17
N GLY A 93 7.70 -37.82 86.43
CA GLY A 93 8.16 -36.93 87.48
C GLY A 93 7.88 -37.51 88.86
N LEU A 94 8.28 -36.78 89.91
CA LEU A 94 8.07 -37.20 91.29
C LEU A 94 6.67 -36.79 91.76
N ALA A 95 5.92 -37.72 92.34
CA ALA A 95 4.61 -37.44 92.90
C ALA A 95 4.69 -36.36 94.00
N GLY A 96 3.83 -35.35 93.92
CA GLY A 96 3.82 -34.18 94.82
C GLY A 96 4.63 -32.98 94.33
N GLN A 97 5.44 -33.12 93.28
CA GLN A 97 6.15 -32.01 92.64
C GLN A 97 5.35 -31.45 91.46
N ASN A 98 5.68 -30.23 91.01
CA ASN A 98 5.12 -29.67 89.78
C ASN A 98 5.70 -30.36 88.54
N THR A 99 4.89 -30.47 87.50
CA THR A 99 5.31 -30.93 86.17
C THR A 99 6.36 -29.97 85.59
N THR A 100 7.14 -30.50 84.64
CA THR A 100 8.18 -29.76 83.93
C THR A 100 7.90 -29.72 82.42
N ALA A 101 6.62 -29.73 82.05
CA ALA A 101 6.18 -29.77 80.66
C ALA A 101 6.66 -28.51 79.90
N THR A 102 7.14 -28.70 78.68
CA THR A 102 7.66 -27.64 77.82
C THR A 102 6.87 -27.56 76.53
N SER A 103 6.69 -26.36 75.99
CA SER A 103 6.06 -26.19 74.68
C SER A 103 6.95 -26.73 73.57
N LYS A 104 6.34 -27.43 72.61
CA LYS A 104 6.88 -27.68 71.27
C LYS A 104 6.70 -26.48 70.35
N THR A 105 7.35 -26.52 69.19
CA THR A 105 7.15 -25.56 68.10
C THR A 105 6.23 -26.15 67.04
N TYR A 106 5.18 -25.40 66.68
CA TYR A 106 4.30 -25.72 65.56
C TYR A 106 4.26 -24.52 64.61
N THR A 107 4.62 -24.73 63.34
CA THR A 107 4.61 -23.67 62.34
C THR A 107 3.23 -23.03 62.23
N GLY A 108 3.16 -21.70 62.33
CA GLY A 108 1.91 -20.96 62.26
C GLY A 108 1.08 -20.94 63.55
N PHE A 109 1.66 -21.41 64.67
CA PHE A 109 1.03 -21.34 65.98
C PHE A 109 1.98 -20.79 67.04
N THR A 110 1.41 -20.10 68.03
CA THR A 110 2.13 -19.51 69.16
C THR A 110 1.67 -20.18 70.47
N ALA A 111 2.61 -20.72 71.24
CA ALA A 111 2.28 -21.35 72.52
C ALA A 111 1.80 -20.30 73.54
N GLN A 112 0.68 -20.60 74.22
CA GLN A 112 0.25 -19.84 75.39
C GLN A 112 1.14 -20.13 76.61
N SER A 113 0.95 -19.34 77.67
CA SER A 113 1.62 -19.57 78.95
C SER A 113 1.24 -20.93 79.55
N ILE A 114 2.25 -21.73 79.88
CA ILE A 114 2.06 -23.09 80.41
C ILE A 114 1.74 -23.03 81.90
N THR A 115 0.61 -23.62 82.30
CA THR A 115 0.28 -23.83 83.71
C THR A 115 0.70 -25.23 84.14
N GLN A 116 1.80 -25.32 84.90
CA GLN A 116 2.26 -26.60 85.44
C GLN A 116 1.27 -27.15 86.47
N GLN A 117 1.16 -28.47 86.54
CA GLN A 117 0.28 -29.18 87.46
C GLN A 117 1.09 -29.92 88.52
N THR A 118 0.53 -30.15 89.71
CA THR A 118 1.16 -31.04 90.69
C THR A 118 0.91 -32.50 90.32
N ILE A 119 1.96 -33.31 90.28
CA ILE A 119 1.88 -34.72 89.87
C ILE A 119 1.18 -35.53 90.96
N THR A 120 0.03 -36.10 90.62
CA THR A 120 -0.76 -36.99 91.46
C THR A 120 -0.25 -38.43 91.38
N SER A 121 -0.34 -39.17 92.48
CA SER A 121 0.18 -40.54 92.55
C SER A 121 -0.64 -41.61 91.84
N ASP A 122 -1.81 -41.25 91.33
CA ASP A 122 -2.68 -42.14 90.55
C ASP A 122 -2.31 -42.19 89.06
N GLY A 123 -1.33 -41.38 88.63
CA GLY A 123 -0.86 -41.34 87.23
C GLY A 123 -1.79 -40.62 86.26
N ASN A 124 -2.83 -39.94 86.76
CA ASN A 124 -3.85 -39.28 85.93
C ASN A 124 -3.56 -37.80 85.68
N THR A 125 -2.41 -37.28 86.10
CA THR A 125 -2.04 -35.88 85.85
C THR A 125 -1.93 -35.63 84.35
N VAL A 126 -2.59 -34.57 83.87
CA VAL A 126 -2.51 -34.08 82.49
C VAL A 126 -2.16 -32.60 82.50
N VAL A 127 -1.15 -32.22 81.73
CA VAL A 127 -0.83 -30.82 81.45
C VAL A 127 -1.30 -30.50 80.03
N GLU A 128 -2.10 -29.46 79.87
CA GLU A 128 -2.53 -28.98 78.56
C GLU A 128 -1.75 -27.72 78.18
N ILE A 129 -1.12 -27.76 77.00
CA ILE A 129 -0.41 -26.63 76.41
C ILE A 129 -1.21 -26.20 75.18
N LEU A 130 -1.80 -25.02 75.26
CA LEU A 130 -2.61 -24.43 74.19
C LEU A 130 -1.74 -23.62 73.24
N TYR A 131 -2.07 -23.67 71.95
CA TYR A 131 -1.35 -22.94 70.90
C TYR A 131 -2.32 -22.10 70.07
N ASP A 132 -2.21 -20.77 70.18
CA ASP A 132 -2.96 -19.80 69.38
C ASP A 132 -2.56 -19.91 67.90
N ARG A 133 -3.55 -19.86 67.01
CA ARG A 133 -3.30 -19.81 65.57
C ARG A 133 -2.83 -18.42 65.18
N ASN A 134 -1.74 -18.34 64.44
CA ASN A 134 -1.20 -17.05 64.01
C ASN A 134 -2.14 -16.40 63.00
N SER A 135 -2.50 -15.15 63.24
CA SER A 135 -3.15 -14.27 62.25
C SER A 135 -2.11 -13.45 61.50
N TYR A 136 -2.44 -13.03 60.28
CA TYR A 136 -1.62 -12.12 59.48
C TYR A 136 -2.49 -11.26 58.57
N ILE A 137 -1.89 -10.19 58.03
CA ILE A 137 -2.53 -9.25 57.13
C ILE A 137 -1.85 -9.32 55.76
N VAL A 138 -2.67 -9.44 54.71
CA VAL A 138 -2.26 -9.25 53.32
C VAL A 138 -2.57 -7.81 52.93
N THR A 139 -1.54 -7.07 52.55
CA THR A 139 -1.60 -5.70 52.04
C THR A 139 -1.37 -5.72 50.52
N PHE A 140 -1.98 -4.80 49.78
CA PHE A 140 -1.85 -4.73 48.33
C PHE A 140 -1.22 -3.41 47.89
N ASP A 141 -0.08 -3.49 47.20
CA ASP A 141 0.61 -2.34 46.62
C ASP A 141 0.34 -2.29 45.11
N GLY A 142 -0.21 -1.17 44.63
CA GLY A 142 -0.51 -0.98 43.21
C GLY A 142 0.70 -0.87 42.28
N ASN A 143 1.92 -0.80 42.82
CA ASN A 143 3.21 -0.84 42.13
C ASN A 143 3.28 0.14 40.94
N GLY A 144 3.20 1.42 41.26
CA GLY A 144 3.15 2.49 40.28
C GLY A 144 1.81 2.57 39.53
N SER A 145 0.72 2.09 40.14
CA SER A 145 -0.64 2.36 39.68
C SER A 145 -0.92 3.86 39.66
N THR A 146 -1.79 4.28 38.75
CA THR A 146 -2.16 5.69 38.56
C THR A 146 -3.55 6.02 39.09
N GLY A 147 -4.27 5.02 39.62
CA GLY A 147 -5.60 5.19 40.19
C GLY A 147 -6.07 4.04 41.08
N SER A 148 -7.09 4.33 41.89
CA SER A 148 -7.73 3.46 42.88
C SER A 148 -6.83 2.99 44.04
N SER A 149 -7.43 2.29 45.00
CA SER A 149 -6.78 1.66 46.16
C SER A 149 -7.47 0.35 46.53
N MET A 150 -6.83 -0.49 47.34
CA MET A 150 -7.40 -1.71 47.89
C MET A 150 -7.27 -1.73 49.41
N GLU A 151 -8.25 -2.34 50.08
CA GLU A 151 -8.23 -2.56 51.52
C GLU A 151 -7.40 -3.81 51.86
N ASP A 152 -6.82 -3.81 53.05
CA ASP A 152 -6.09 -4.96 53.59
C ASP A 152 -7.02 -6.14 53.88
N GLN A 153 -6.52 -7.37 53.69
CA GLN A 153 -7.24 -8.59 54.01
C GLN A 153 -6.60 -9.32 55.20
N ALA A 154 -7.41 -9.62 56.21
CA ALA A 154 -6.98 -10.47 57.33
C ALA A 154 -7.11 -11.95 56.95
N PHE A 155 -6.13 -12.75 57.39
CA PHE A 155 -6.07 -14.20 57.22
C PHE A 155 -5.63 -14.88 58.52
N GLN A 156 -6.03 -16.14 58.68
CA GLN A 156 -5.45 -17.05 59.67
C GLN A 156 -4.52 -18.07 59.01
N TYR A 157 -3.48 -18.50 59.72
CA TYR A 157 -2.64 -19.61 59.26
C TYR A 157 -3.49 -20.89 59.14
N GLY A 158 -3.48 -21.55 57.99
CA GLY A 158 -4.27 -22.74 57.66
C GLY A 158 -5.66 -22.44 57.06
N GLU A 159 -5.98 -21.17 56.84
CA GLU A 159 -7.22 -20.72 56.20
C GLU A 159 -6.98 -20.49 54.70
N ALA A 160 -7.76 -21.19 53.86
CA ALA A 160 -7.77 -20.94 52.44
C ALA A 160 -8.85 -19.87 52.11
N GLN A 161 -8.42 -18.74 51.57
CA GLN A 161 -9.31 -17.62 51.24
C GLN A 161 -8.88 -16.97 49.92
N ASN A 162 -9.86 -16.48 49.14
CA ASN A 162 -9.60 -15.79 47.88
C ASN A 162 -9.05 -14.38 48.15
N LEU A 163 -8.06 -13.98 47.37
CA LEU A 163 -7.62 -12.58 47.33
C LEU A 163 -8.76 -11.68 46.83
N THR A 164 -8.82 -10.44 47.31
CA THR A 164 -9.71 -9.44 46.72
C THR A 164 -9.28 -9.20 45.27
N VAL A 165 -10.25 -9.14 44.34
CA VAL A 165 -9.99 -8.82 42.93
C VAL A 165 -9.37 -7.43 42.81
N ASN A 166 -8.37 -7.29 41.92
CA ASN A 166 -7.64 -6.05 41.72
C ASN A 166 -8.57 -4.86 41.40
N ALA A 167 -8.41 -3.77 42.14
CA ALA A 167 -9.09 -2.50 41.90
C ALA A 167 -8.17 -1.43 41.31
N TYR A 168 -6.85 -1.63 41.31
CA TYR A 168 -5.88 -0.68 40.77
C TYR A 168 -6.01 -0.55 39.27
N THR A 169 -5.68 0.65 38.77
CA THR A 169 -5.57 0.93 37.34
C THR A 169 -4.22 1.58 37.04
N LYS A 170 -3.66 1.26 35.87
CA LYS A 170 -2.42 1.86 35.37
C LYS A 170 -2.58 2.14 33.88
N ALA A 171 -2.59 3.42 33.51
CA ALA A 171 -2.88 3.84 32.13
C ALA A 171 -1.87 3.23 31.13
N GLY A 172 -2.37 2.54 30.10
CA GLY A 172 -1.55 1.88 29.08
C GLY A 172 -0.93 0.54 29.49
N PHE A 173 -1.37 -0.05 30.61
CA PHE A 173 -0.91 -1.36 31.07
C PHE A 173 -2.08 -2.25 31.48
N ASP A 174 -1.95 -3.54 31.21
CA ASP A 174 -2.86 -4.58 31.68
C ASP A 174 -2.34 -5.21 32.97
N PHE A 175 -3.24 -5.41 33.94
CA PHE A 175 -2.92 -6.10 35.18
C PHE A 175 -2.59 -7.56 34.90
N SER A 176 -1.41 -8.00 35.32
CA SER A 176 -0.86 -9.33 35.04
C SER A 176 -0.90 -10.28 36.23
N GLY A 177 -1.35 -9.80 37.40
CA GLY A 177 -1.37 -10.56 38.66
C GLY A 177 -0.59 -9.88 39.78
N TRP A 178 -0.50 -10.58 40.90
CA TRP A 178 0.19 -10.16 42.11
C TRP A 178 1.53 -10.88 42.26
N ASN A 179 2.52 -10.24 42.87
CA ASN A 179 3.80 -10.86 43.22
C ASN A 179 4.22 -10.50 44.65
N THR A 180 4.93 -11.39 45.35
CA THR A 180 5.45 -11.10 46.69
C THR A 180 6.60 -10.10 46.71
N GLU A 181 7.22 -9.82 45.56
CA GLU A 181 8.31 -8.86 45.38
C GLU A 181 7.92 -7.80 44.35
N MET A 182 8.36 -6.56 44.57
CA MET A 182 8.01 -5.40 43.74
C MET A 182 8.49 -5.56 42.29
N ASP A 183 9.65 -6.18 42.09
CA ASP A 183 10.29 -6.39 40.80
C ASP A 183 9.79 -7.65 40.05
N GLY A 184 8.82 -8.37 40.63
CA GLY A 184 8.25 -9.58 40.05
C GLY A 184 9.09 -10.85 40.24
N SER A 185 10.22 -10.80 40.96
CA SER A 185 11.10 -11.96 41.18
C SER A 185 10.57 -12.97 42.21
N GLY A 186 9.54 -12.60 42.95
CA GLY A 186 8.92 -13.42 44.00
C GLY A 186 7.87 -14.41 43.48
N THR A 187 6.98 -14.83 44.37
CA THR A 187 5.91 -15.78 44.04
C THR A 187 4.73 -15.05 43.40
N THR A 188 4.24 -15.54 42.26
CA THR A 188 3.13 -14.95 41.51
C THR A 188 1.78 -15.55 41.90
N TYR A 189 0.75 -14.69 41.97
CA TYR A 189 -0.63 -15.07 42.20
C TYR A 189 -1.56 -14.42 41.16
N GLU A 190 -2.44 -15.21 40.57
CA GLU A 190 -3.48 -14.71 39.66
C GLU A 190 -4.51 -13.85 40.40
N ASP A 191 -5.23 -13.01 39.65
CA ASP A 191 -6.25 -12.13 40.23
C ASP A 191 -7.39 -12.93 40.89
N GLY A 192 -7.76 -12.55 42.11
CA GLY A 192 -8.85 -13.21 42.86
C GLY A 192 -8.59 -14.68 43.25
N THR A 193 -7.36 -15.19 43.14
CA THR A 193 -7.06 -16.60 43.38
C THR A 193 -7.17 -17.02 44.85
N LEU A 194 -7.44 -18.30 45.08
CA LEU A 194 -7.47 -18.92 46.41
C LEU A 194 -6.03 -19.10 46.92
N VAL A 195 -5.71 -18.52 48.08
CA VAL A 195 -4.39 -18.62 48.71
C VAL A 195 -4.50 -19.13 50.15
N GLU A 196 -3.43 -19.72 50.65
CA GLU A 196 -3.31 -20.24 52.01
C GLU A 196 -1.86 -20.04 52.49
N ASN A 197 -1.67 -19.74 53.78
CA ASN A 197 -0.36 -19.74 54.45
C ASN A 197 0.71 -18.82 53.83
N LEU A 198 0.34 -17.61 53.42
CA LEU A 198 1.28 -16.66 52.83
C LEU A 198 2.41 -16.24 53.78
N THR A 199 2.16 -16.28 55.09
CA THR A 199 3.20 -16.16 56.13
C THR A 199 2.82 -16.98 57.36
N ASN A 200 3.83 -17.41 58.12
CA ASN A 200 3.66 -18.13 59.39
C ASN A 200 3.96 -17.25 60.62
N VAL A 201 4.29 -15.98 60.42
CA VAL A 201 4.65 -15.03 61.48
C VAL A 201 3.39 -14.54 62.19
N ALA A 202 3.37 -14.64 63.52
CA ALA A 202 2.26 -14.13 64.33
C ALA A 202 2.10 -12.61 64.18
N ASN A 203 0.88 -12.17 63.83
CA ASN A 203 0.56 -10.79 63.50
C ASN A 203 1.44 -10.20 62.38
N GLY A 204 1.91 -11.06 61.47
CA GLY A 204 2.74 -10.66 60.35
C GLY A 204 1.96 -9.86 59.30
N THR A 205 2.70 -9.14 58.46
CA THR A 205 2.16 -8.49 57.27
C THR A 205 2.91 -9.00 56.05
N ILE A 206 2.18 -9.36 55.00
CA ILE A 206 2.75 -9.64 53.67
C ILE A 206 2.18 -8.64 52.68
N THR A 207 3.03 -8.14 51.79
CA THR A 207 2.64 -7.23 50.72
C THR A 207 2.66 -7.96 49.40
N LEU A 208 1.56 -7.84 48.65
CA LEU A 208 1.46 -8.27 47.27
C LEU A 208 1.52 -7.06 46.35
N TYR A 209 2.48 -7.06 45.44
CA TYR A 209 2.74 -5.99 44.48
C TYR A 209 2.09 -6.33 43.15
N ALA A 210 1.28 -5.42 42.62
CA ALA A 210 0.68 -5.55 41.31
C ALA A 210 1.77 -5.63 40.22
N GLN A 211 1.59 -6.53 39.26
CA GLN A 211 2.44 -6.65 38.09
C GLN A 211 1.66 -6.22 36.85
N TRP A 212 2.34 -5.55 35.92
CA TRP A 212 1.72 -4.83 34.82
C TRP A 212 2.43 -5.15 33.51
N THR A 213 1.67 -5.49 32.47
CA THR A 213 2.18 -5.69 31.11
C THR A 213 1.81 -4.48 30.27
N SER A 214 2.78 -3.86 29.57
CA SER A 214 2.50 -2.70 28.71
C SER A 214 1.61 -3.12 27.53
N GLN A 215 0.56 -2.34 27.27
CA GLN A 215 -0.23 -2.49 26.06
C GLN A 215 0.61 -2.11 24.82
N SER A 216 0.27 -2.69 23.67
CA SER A 216 0.84 -2.31 22.37
C SER A 216 -0.09 -1.34 21.66
N CYS A 217 0.49 -0.29 21.06
CA CYS A 217 -0.18 0.60 20.11
C CYS A 217 0.18 0.22 18.68
N ILE A 218 -0.76 0.41 17.77
CA ILE A 218 -0.59 0.22 16.33
C ILE A 218 -0.33 1.57 15.66
N LEU A 219 0.83 1.69 15.01
CA LEU A 219 1.17 2.81 14.14
C LEU A 219 1.02 2.41 12.68
N THR A 220 0.16 3.10 11.97
CA THR A 220 0.00 2.96 10.52
C THR A 220 0.69 4.12 9.80
N PHE A 221 1.51 3.82 8.79
CA PHE A 221 2.20 4.83 7.99
C PHE A 221 1.50 4.96 6.63
N ASP A 222 0.99 6.13 6.33
CA ASP A 222 0.39 6.46 5.05
C ASP A 222 1.36 7.32 4.23
N SER A 223 1.89 6.77 3.14
CA SER A 223 2.84 7.46 2.26
C SER A 223 2.24 8.69 1.55
N ASN A 224 0.92 8.88 1.63
CA ASN A 224 0.16 9.98 1.06
C ASN A 224 0.58 10.26 -0.39
N LYS A 225 0.47 9.21 -1.22
CA LYS A 225 0.92 9.14 -2.63
C LYS A 225 2.44 8.99 -2.82
N GLY A 226 3.17 8.57 -1.80
CA GLY A 226 4.58 8.19 -1.89
C GLY A 226 4.77 6.82 -2.54
N ASN A 227 5.89 6.67 -3.27
CA ASN A 227 6.32 5.57 -4.11
C ASN A 227 5.43 5.24 -5.32
N GLY A 228 5.38 6.16 -6.28
CA GLY A 228 5.13 5.91 -7.72
C GLY A 228 3.75 5.35 -8.11
N SER A 229 2.88 5.05 -7.15
CA SER A 229 1.55 4.50 -7.36
C SER A 229 0.51 5.47 -6.82
N SER A 230 -0.61 5.58 -7.52
CA SER A 230 -1.76 6.43 -7.24
C SER A 230 -2.53 6.08 -5.96
N ASN A 231 -1.98 5.22 -5.08
CA ASN A 231 -2.58 4.82 -3.82
C ASN A 231 -1.57 4.85 -2.66
N PRO A 232 -2.00 5.23 -1.45
CA PRO A 232 -1.18 5.14 -0.26
C PRO A 232 -0.81 3.68 0.01
N THR A 233 0.48 3.39 0.04
CA THR A 233 1.01 2.11 0.52
C THR A 233 1.10 2.21 2.04
N THR A 234 0.19 1.55 2.75
CA THR A 234 0.37 1.28 4.17
C THR A 234 1.64 0.44 4.32
N ILE A 235 2.70 1.02 4.89
CA ILE A 235 3.84 0.24 5.38
C ILE A 235 3.29 -0.66 6.50
N GLU A 236 3.80 -1.90 6.62
CA GLU A 236 3.35 -2.86 7.64
C GLU A 236 3.16 -2.19 9.01
N ASP A 237 2.02 -2.47 9.65
CA ASP A 237 1.65 -1.88 10.95
C ASP A 237 2.76 -2.10 11.98
N LEU A 238 3.30 -1.00 12.49
CA LEU A 238 4.34 -1.04 13.51
C LEU A 238 3.70 -1.11 14.89
N HIS A 239 3.92 -2.23 15.57
CA HIS A 239 3.46 -2.43 16.94
C HIS A 239 4.53 -1.90 17.91
N VAL A 240 4.17 -0.89 18.71
CA VAL A 240 5.07 -0.27 19.70
C VAL A 240 4.44 -0.32 21.09
N ASN A 241 5.24 -0.43 22.16
CA ASN A 241 4.70 -0.40 23.51
C ASN A 241 4.17 1.00 23.85
N TYR A 242 3.05 1.07 24.57
CA TYR A 242 2.48 2.30 25.08
C TYR A 242 3.53 3.19 25.76
N GLY A 243 3.54 4.48 25.43
CA GLY A 243 4.47 5.48 25.95
C GLY A 243 5.86 5.42 25.34
N SER A 244 6.16 4.47 24.46
CA SER A 244 7.42 4.45 23.71
C SER A 244 7.46 5.54 22.66
N THR A 245 8.66 5.94 22.27
CA THR A 245 8.86 6.94 21.20
C THR A 245 8.72 6.32 19.81
N TYR A 246 8.36 7.10 18.79
CA TYR A 246 8.33 6.62 17.39
C TYR A 246 9.64 6.01 16.90
N GLY A 247 10.79 6.48 17.40
CA GLY A 247 12.09 6.02 16.94
C GLY A 247 12.42 6.48 15.52
N ALA A 248 13.38 5.81 14.87
CA ALA A 248 13.81 6.20 13.53
C ALA A 248 12.70 5.91 12.49
N LEU A 249 12.10 6.97 11.93
CA LEU A 249 11.12 6.86 10.87
C LEU A 249 11.82 6.74 9.51
N SER A 250 11.55 5.67 8.77
CA SER A 250 12.11 5.48 7.44
C SER A 250 11.64 6.57 6.47
N PRO A 251 12.54 7.16 5.67
CA PRO A 251 12.13 8.11 4.65
C PRO A 251 11.39 7.39 3.52
N VAL A 252 10.38 8.06 2.98
CA VAL A 252 9.67 7.66 1.76
C VAL A 252 10.08 8.59 0.61
N SER A 253 9.91 8.14 -0.64
CA SER A 253 10.16 8.94 -1.85
C SER A 253 8.90 9.16 -2.68
N ARG A 254 8.81 10.30 -3.35
CA ARG A 254 7.78 10.62 -4.35
C ARG A 254 8.43 11.42 -5.48
N ASP A 255 8.32 10.93 -6.72
CA ASP A 255 8.97 11.56 -7.87
C ASP A 255 8.47 12.99 -8.05
N GLY A 256 9.41 13.94 -8.19
CA GLY A 256 9.09 15.36 -8.38
C GLY A 256 8.66 16.10 -7.12
N TYR A 257 8.77 15.48 -5.94
CA TYR A 257 8.42 16.11 -4.66
C TYR A 257 9.55 15.97 -3.64
N THR A 258 9.66 16.96 -2.76
CA THR A 258 10.52 16.94 -1.57
C THR A 258 9.73 16.44 -0.36
N PHE A 259 10.27 15.46 0.36
CA PHE A 259 9.67 14.93 1.59
C PHE A 259 9.83 15.92 2.75
N ASN A 260 8.72 16.40 3.30
CA ASN A 260 8.71 17.35 4.41
C ASN A 260 8.78 16.67 5.78
N GLY A 261 8.44 15.38 5.86
CA GLY A 261 8.32 14.63 7.11
C GLY A 261 6.99 13.90 7.26
N TRP A 262 6.80 13.28 8.42
CA TRP A 262 5.57 12.61 8.84
C TRP A 262 4.73 13.55 9.70
N PHE A 263 3.41 13.54 9.51
CA PHE A 263 2.48 14.44 10.16
C PHE A 263 1.26 13.67 10.67
N THR A 264 0.57 14.22 11.66
CA THR A 264 -0.64 13.61 12.24
C THR A 264 -1.86 13.65 11.32
N GLU A 265 -1.80 14.38 10.21
CA GLU A 265 -2.92 14.58 9.26
C GLU A 265 -2.42 14.52 7.80
N PRO A 266 -3.27 14.13 6.84
CA PRO A 266 -2.90 14.10 5.41
C PRO A 266 -2.46 15.45 4.82
N SER A 267 -2.93 16.54 5.42
CA SER A 267 -2.54 17.91 5.11
C SER A 267 -2.55 18.77 6.37
N GLY A 268 -1.47 19.50 6.66
CA GLY A 268 -1.34 20.27 7.90
C GLY A 268 -1.01 19.37 9.10
N GLY A 269 -1.69 19.55 10.23
CA GLY A 269 -1.39 18.79 11.45
C GLY A 269 -0.05 19.16 12.10
N THR A 270 0.38 18.34 13.06
CA THR A 270 1.67 18.50 13.74
C THR A 270 2.69 17.53 13.14
N MET A 271 3.92 18.03 12.94
CA MET A 271 5.04 17.20 12.52
C MET A 271 5.38 16.21 13.65
N VAL A 272 5.55 14.94 13.28
CA VAL A 272 5.88 13.85 14.18
C VAL A 272 7.39 13.73 14.28
N GLU A 273 7.92 13.87 15.49
CA GLU A 273 9.33 13.70 15.79
C GLU A 273 9.63 12.29 16.27
N ASN A 274 10.86 11.82 16.07
CA ASN A 274 11.30 10.50 16.53
C ASN A 274 11.22 10.33 18.07
N THR A 275 11.16 11.43 18.82
CA THR A 275 11.07 11.47 20.28
C THR A 275 9.65 11.54 20.84
N ASP A 276 8.64 11.72 20.00
CA ASP A 276 7.26 11.85 20.47
C ASP A 276 6.74 10.51 20.99
N ALA A 277 5.99 10.53 22.10
CA ALA A 277 5.47 9.33 22.74
C ALA A 277 4.17 8.85 22.07
N VAL A 278 4.10 7.54 21.81
CA VAL A 278 2.95 6.88 21.21
C VAL A 278 2.05 6.36 22.32
N THR A 279 0.83 6.89 22.41
CA THR A 279 -0.11 6.55 23.51
C THR A 279 -1.46 6.01 23.04
N THR A 280 -1.71 6.05 21.73
CA THR A 280 -2.93 5.51 21.11
C THR A 280 -2.61 5.00 19.71
N ASP A 281 -3.46 4.10 19.20
CA ASP A 281 -3.43 3.70 17.80
C ASP A 281 -3.78 4.90 16.92
N HIS A 282 -2.99 5.13 15.86
CA HIS A 282 -3.27 6.19 14.89
C HIS A 282 -2.44 6.02 13.62
N THR A 283 -2.75 6.84 12.63
CA THR A 283 -2.05 6.92 11.35
C THR A 283 -1.22 8.20 11.27
N ILE A 284 -0.02 8.11 10.72
CA ILE A 284 0.81 9.26 10.36
C ILE A 284 1.01 9.32 8.85
N TYR A 285 1.06 10.54 8.31
CA TYR A 285 0.99 10.81 6.89
C TYR A 285 2.25 11.52 6.41
N ALA A 286 2.84 11.04 5.33
CA ALA A 286 3.92 11.76 4.66
C ALA A 286 3.37 13.06 4.06
N GLN A 287 4.11 14.16 4.19
CA GLN A 287 3.79 15.40 3.48
C GLN A 287 4.91 15.80 2.53
N TRP A 288 4.50 16.45 1.44
CA TRP A 288 5.31 16.63 0.24
C TRP A 288 5.21 18.06 -0.26
N THR A 289 6.34 18.64 -0.66
CA THR A 289 6.37 19.92 -1.40
C THR A 289 6.72 19.64 -2.87
N PRO A 290 5.93 20.10 -3.86
CA PRO A 290 6.30 19.97 -5.26
C PRO A 290 7.67 20.60 -5.52
N ASN A 291 8.53 19.92 -6.28
CA ASN A 291 9.84 20.44 -6.64
C ASN A 291 9.68 21.57 -7.65
N THR A 292 10.52 22.60 -7.53
CA THR A 292 10.71 23.60 -8.57
C THR A 292 11.92 23.26 -9.44
N TYR A 293 11.88 23.63 -10.72
CA TYR A 293 12.98 23.44 -11.66
C TYR A 293 13.03 24.56 -12.69
N THR A 294 14.21 24.77 -13.28
CA THR A 294 14.45 25.81 -14.26
C THR A 294 14.53 25.22 -15.67
N VAL A 295 13.73 25.75 -16.60
CA VAL A 295 13.89 25.52 -18.04
C VAL A 295 14.80 26.60 -18.60
N VAL A 296 15.92 26.20 -19.19
CA VAL A 296 16.85 27.09 -19.87
C VAL A 296 16.69 26.92 -21.37
N PHE A 297 16.47 28.01 -22.07
CA PHE A 297 16.35 28.03 -23.52
C PHE A 297 17.71 28.36 -24.14
N ASN A 298 18.17 27.48 -25.02
CA ASN A 298 19.41 27.64 -25.77
C ASN A 298 19.06 27.97 -27.22
N GLY A 299 19.47 29.15 -27.71
CA GLY A 299 19.23 29.58 -29.08
C GLY A 299 19.92 28.73 -30.17
N ASN A 300 20.80 27.80 -29.80
CA ASN A 300 21.39 26.76 -30.65
C ASN A 300 21.95 27.28 -31.98
N GLY A 301 22.98 28.12 -31.87
CA GLY A 301 23.59 28.79 -33.02
C GLY A 301 22.72 29.92 -33.58
N ASN A 302 22.00 30.61 -32.71
CA ASN A 302 21.32 31.88 -33.00
C ASN A 302 22.35 33.00 -33.24
N ASP A 303 21.92 34.07 -33.91
CA ASP A 303 22.72 35.26 -34.17
C ASP A 303 22.49 36.37 -33.12
N ASP A 304 21.28 36.44 -32.56
CA ASP A 304 20.90 37.41 -31.52
C ASP A 304 19.90 36.80 -30.53
N GLY A 305 19.79 37.39 -29.33
CA GLY A 305 18.96 36.93 -28.21
C GLY A 305 19.75 36.80 -26.89
N SER A 306 19.03 36.78 -25.76
CA SER A 306 19.64 36.67 -24.42
C SER A 306 20.20 35.26 -24.18
N THR A 307 21.45 35.17 -23.69
CA THR A 307 22.02 33.91 -23.19
C THR A 307 21.45 33.49 -21.83
N ASP A 308 20.77 34.42 -21.15
CA ASP A 308 20.08 34.21 -19.88
C ASP A 308 18.57 34.20 -20.12
N TYR A 309 18.11 33.22 -20.89
CA TYR A 309 16.70 33.04 -21.20
C TYR A 309 16.20 31.76 -20.53
N HIS A 310 15.52 31.93 -19.40
CA HIS A 310 15.07 30.84 -18.58
C HIS A 310 13.69 31.10 -17.98
N GLN A 311 13.07 30.05 -17.47
CA GLN A 311 11.75 30.08 -16.87
C GLN A 311 11.67 29.07 -15.72
N GLU A 312 11.09 29.50 -14.60
CA GLU A 312 10.85 28.61 -13.46
C GLU A 312 9.55 27.83 -13.67
N PHE A 313 9.59 26.56 -13.31
CA PHE A 313 8.47 25.63 -13.34
C PHE A 313 8.29 24.96 -11.98
N THR A 314 7.06 24.55 -11.70
CA THR A 314 6.72 23.73 -10.54
C THR A 314 6.23 22.38 -11.04
N TYR A 315 6.70 21.29 -10.43
CA TYR A 315 6.27 19.93 -10.77
C TYR A 315 4.75 19.76 -10.56
N ASP A 316 4.11 19.00 -11.44
CA ASP A 316 2.65 18.82 -11.58
C ASP A 316 1.86 20.12 -11.83
N VAL A 317 2.50 21.16 -12.37
CA VAL A 317 1.84 22.39 -12.83
C VAL A 317 2.10 22.58 -14.33
N GLU A 318 1.03 22.45 -15.12
CA GLU A 318 1.06 22.77 -16.54
C GLU A 318 1.28 24.27 -16.76
N GLN A 319 2.28 24.61 -17.58
CA GLN A 319 2.67 25.99 -17.84
C GLN A 319 3.19 26.14 -19.27
N ALA A 320 2.87 27.27 -19.90
CA ALA A 320 3.31 27.57 -21.26
C ALA A 320 4.80 27.93 -21.27
N LEU A 321 5.55 27.37 -22.23
CA LEU A 321 6.92 27.81 -22.51
C LEU A 321 6.90 29.30 -22.88
N ASN A 322 7.91 30.06 -22.44
CA ASN A 322 8.08 31.41 -22.95
C ASN A 322 8.28 31.39 -24.48
N THR A 323 7.64 32.32 -25.19
CA THR A 323 7.78 32.46 -26.65
C THR A 323 9.22 32.77 -27.04
N ASN A 324 9.66 32.35 -28.21
CA ASN A 324 11.02 32.54 -28.67
C ASN A 324 11.50 34.00 -28.64
N ALA A 325 12.68 34.21 -28.05
CA ALA A 325 13.37 35.50 -27.99
C ALA A 325 14.67 35.53 -28.83
N PHE A 326 15.00 34.44 -29.52
CA PHE A 326 16.20 34.34 -30.35
C PHE A 326 15.90 34.62 -31.82
N THR A 327 16.90 35.11 -32.53
CA THR A 327 16.84 35.24 -34.00
C THR A 327 18.04 34.57 -34.65
N LYS A 328 17.83 34.02 -35.84
CA LYS A 328 18.85 33.42 -36.68
C LYS A 328 18.60 33.81 -38.12
N ALA A 329 19.50 34.60 -38.70
CA ALA A 329 19.32 35.25 -40.00
C ALA A 329 19.11 34.20 -41.10
N GLY A 330 17.98 34.30 -41.80
CA GLY A 330 17.63 33.35 -42.87
C GLY A 330 16.99 32.05 -42.38
N TYR A 331 16.66 31.92 -41.09
CA TYR A 331 16.00 30.73 -40.52
C TYR A 331 14.72 31.11 -39.75
N ALA A 332 13.75 30.18 -39.74
CA ALA A 332 12.60 30.18 -38.85
C ALA A 332 12.79 29.14 -37.74
N LEU A 333 12.28 29.43 -36.55
CA LEU A 333 12.24 28.46 -35.46
C LEU A 333 11.15 27.40 -35.77
N THR A 334 11.50 26.12 -35.62
CA THR A 334 10.55 25.00 -35.76
C THR A 334 10.07 24.46 -34.41
N GLY A 335 10.78 24.76 -33.33
CA GLY A 335 10.43 24.35 -31.97
C GLY A 335 11.65 24.21 -31.07
N TRP A 336 11.44 23.60 -29.91
CA TRP A 336 12.39 23.43 -28.83
C TRP A 336 12.66 21.94 -28.60
N SER A 337 13.90 21.49 -28.76
CA SER A 337 14.28 20.09 -28.53
C SER A 337 14.93 19.89 -27.17
N THR A 338 14.71 18.74 -26.53
CA THR A 338 15.50 18.34 -25.35
C THR A 338 16.96 18.00 -25.69
N GLU A 339 17.28 17.78 -26.98
CA GLU A 339 18.64 17.47 -27.44
C GLU A 339 19.12 18.49 -28.47
N MET A 340 20.41 18.80 -28.44
CA MET A 340 21.00 19.86 -29.27
C MET A 340 20.86 19.57 -30.78
N ASP A 341 20.97 18.30 -31.17
CA ASP A 341 20.90 17.84 -32.57
C ASP A 341 19.47 17.63 -33.09
N GLY A 342 18.46 17.89 -32.24
CA GLY A 342 17.05 17.73 -32.58
C GLY A 342 16.54 16.29 -32.46
N SER A 343 17.34 15.33 -31.98
CA SER A 343 16.91 13.94 -31.79
C SER A 343 15.99 13.72 -30.58
N GLY A 344 15.90 14.73 -29.70
CA GLY A 344 15.09 14.71 -28.49
C GLY A 344 13.61 15.01 -28.73
N THR A 345 12.85 15.11 -27.64
CA THR A 345 11.44 15.51 -27.70
C THR A 345 11.32 16.96 -28.18
N ILE A 346 10.45 17.22 -29.15
CA ILE A 346 10.20 18.55 -29.70
C ILE A 346 8.94 19.15 -29.08
N TYR A 347 9.06 20.37 -28.57
CA TYR A 347 7.97 21.19 -28.09
C TYR A 347 7.77 22.38 -29.02
N GLU A 348 6.52 22.68 -29.37
CA GLU A 348 6.18 23.88 -30.13
C GLU A 348 6.45 25.15 -29.31
N ASP A 349 6.77 26.25 -29.99
CA ASP A 349 7.01 27.53 -29.31
C ASP A 349 5.75 28.01 -28.60
N GLY A 350 5.87 28.38 -27.32
CA GLY A 350 4.71 28.83 -26.52
C GLY A 350 3.76 27.73 -26.03
N THR A 351 4.05 26.44 -26.27
CA THR A 351 3.14 25.35 -25.89
C THR A 351 3.12 25.07 -24.39
N LEU A 352 2.02 24.49 -23.91
CA LEU A 352 1.86 23.99 -22.53
C LEU A 352 2.72 22.74 -22.33
N VAL A 353 3.51 22.74 -21.27
CA VAL A 353 4.33 21.60 -20.84
C VAL A 353 4.28 21.44 -19.33
N GLU A 354 4.57 20.23 -18.85
CA GLU A 354 4.73 19.93 -17.43
C GLU A 354 5.80 18.85 -17.23
N ASN A 355 6.33 18.74 -16.00
CA ASN A 355 7.15 17.61 -15.55
C ASN A 355 8.39 17.30 -16.41
N LEU A 356 9.07 18.33 -16.93
CA LEU A 356 10.27 18.18 -17.76
C LEU A 356 11.48 17.61 -16.99
N THR A 357 11.49 17.73 -15.67
CA THR A 357 12.41 17.02 -14.79
C THR A 357 11.78 16.81 -13.42
N ASN A 358 12.11 15.70 -12.75
CA ASN A 358 11.68 15.40 -11.39
C ASN A 358 12.71 15.81 -10.33
N VAL A 359 13.87 16.36 -10.75
CA VAL A 359 14.97 16.73 -9.88
C VAL A 359 14.67 18.06 -9.18
N ALA A 360 14.76 18.08 -7.85
CA ALA A 360 14.60 19.30 -7.06
C ALA A 360 15.66 20.36 -7.43
N ASN A 361 15.21 21.56 -7.80
CA ASN A 361 16.05 22.64 -8.34
C ASN A 361 16.86 22.20 -9.58
N GLY A 362 16.34 21.23 -10.33
CA GLY A 362 16.96 20.74 -11.54
C GLY A 362 16.96 21.81 -12.65
N THR A 363 17.82 21.61 -13.64
CA THR A 363 17.85 22.43 -14.84
C THR A 363 17.67 21.54 -16.06
N ILE A 364 16.71 21.88 -16.91
CA ILE A 364 16.53 21.25 -18.24
C ILE A 364 16.85 22.29 -19.31
N THR A 365 17.64 21.90 -20.31
CA THR A 365 17.95 22.78 -21.45
C THR A 365 17.12 22.38 -22.65
N LEU A 366 16.42 23.35 -23.24
CA LEU A 366 15.73 23.19 -24.51
C LEU A 366 16.49 23.94 -25.60
N TYR A 367 16.78 23.26 -26.71
CA TYR A 367 17.57 23.76 -27.82
C TYR A 367 16.66 24.14 -28.98
N ALA A 368 16.75 25.41 -29.40
CA ALA A 368 16.06 25.91 -30.57
C ALA A 368 16.42 25.07 -31.81
N GLN A 369 15.40 24.69 -32.58
CA GLN A 369 15.58 24.00 -33.85
C GLN A 369 15.18 24.95 -34.97
N TRP A 370 16.03 25.03 -36.00
CA TRP A 370 15.95 26.06 -37.03
C TRP A 370 15.82 25.45 -38.42
N VAL A 371 14.98 26.04 -39.26
CA VAL A 371 14.84 25.69 -40.68
C VAL A 371 15.06 26.92 -41.56
N GLU A 372 15.75 26.78 -42.69
CA GLU A 372 16.02 27.90 -43.61
C GLU A 372 14.73 28.47 -44.20
N LEU A 373 14.52 29.79 -44.09
CA LEU A 373 13.34 30.51 -44.59
C LEU A 373 13.09 30.33 -46.09
N ASN A 374 14.17 30.19 -46.86
CA ASN A 374 14.14 30.01 -48.31
C ASN A 374 14.24 28.54 -48.72
N LYS A 375 14.14 27.59 -47.78
CA LYS A 375 14.02 26.18 -48.13
C LYS A 375 12.75 26.02 -48.97
N LYS A 376 12.97 25.69 -50.23
CA LYS A 376 11.94 25.42 -51.21
C LYS A 376 11.49 23.98 -51.07
N TYR A 377 10.19 23.78 -51.08
CA TYR A 377 9.59 22.48 -51.22
C TYR A 377 9.36 22.20 -52.70
N ASP A 378 9.44 20.94 -53.08
CA ASP A 378 9.03 20.50 -54.41
C ASP A 378 7.49 20.39 -54.47
N LEU A 379 6.80 21.44 -54.04
CA LEU A 379 5.35 21.60 -53.98
C LEU A 379 4.98 22.98 -54.54
N TRP A 380 4.03 23.01 -55.48
CA TRP A 380 3.50 24.21 -56.10
C TRP A 380 1.98 24.20 -56.06
N VAL A 381 1.39 25.35 -55.73
CA VAL A 381 -0.06 25.56 -55.69
C VAL A 381 -0.36 26.87 -56.41
N ASN A 382 -1.27 26.86 -57.38
CA ASN A 382 -1.65 28.06 -58.13
C ASN A 382 -0.43 28.78 -58.75
N GLY A 383 0.55 28.02 -59.24
CA GLY A 383 1.82 28.53 -59.78
C GLY A 383 2.85 29.01 -58.73
N VAL A 384 2.48 29.12 -57.46
CA VAL A 384 3.35 29.57 -56.36
C VAL A 384 4.09 28.38 -55.76
N GLN A 385 5.42 28.47 -55.64
CA GLN A 385 6.22 27.45 -54.95
C GLN A 385 6.07 27.60 -53.43
N VAL A 386 5.83 26.48 -52.74
CA VAL A 386 5.80 26.46 -51.28
C VAL A 386 7.23 26.57 -50.73
N THR A 387 7.38 27.45 -49.75
CA THR A 387 8.60 27.74 -49.00
C THR A 387 8.24 27.77 -47.52
N VAL A 388 9.25 27.71 -46.64
CA VAL A 388 9.01 27.88 -45.19
C VAL A 388 8.27 29.20 -44.89
N THR A 389 8.58 30.27 -45.62
CA THR A 389 8.05 31.61 -45.34
C THR A 389 6.56 31.75 -45.67
N ASN A 390 6.10 31.16 -46.78
CA ASN A 390 4.68 31.18 -47.17
C ASN A 390 3.94 29.90 -46.76
N ALA A 391 4.55 28.97 -46.03
CA ALA A 391 3.88 27.71 -45.66
C ALA A 391 2.59 27.94 -44.83
N ILE A 392 2.53 28.97 -44.00
CA ILE A 392 1.32 29.26 -43.21
C ILE A 392 0.18 29.85 -44.05
N ASP A 393 0.51 30.50 -45.16
CA ASP A 393 -0.44 31.09 -46.11
C ASP A 393 0.21 31.18 -47.50
N VAL A 394 0.03 30.12 -48.29
CA VAL A 394 0.76 29.92 -49.56
C VAL A 394 0.36 30.94 -50.61
N LEU A 395 -0.91 31.37 -50.59
CA LEU A 395 -1.51 32.28 -51.56
C LEU A 395 -1.70 33.71 -51.03
N GLU A 396 -1.31 33.97 -49.79
CA GLU A 396 -1.49 35.27 -49.10
C GLU A 396 -2.97 35.71 -48.99
N ASP A 397 -3.89 34.76 -49.01
CA ASP A 397 -5.34 34.96 -48.91
C ASP A 397 -6.00 34.16 -47.78
N GLY A 398 -5.21 33.40 -47.02
CA GLY A 398 -5.65 32.57 -45.90
C GLY A 398 -6.35 31.27 -46.30
N THR A 399 -6.41 30.92 -47.59
CA THR A 399 -7.15 29.74 -48.07
C THR A 399 -6.29 28.49 -48.20
N VAL A 400 -4.97 28.62 -48.27
CA VAL A 400 -4.04 27.50 -48.45
C VAL A 400 -2.89 27.57 -47.46
N SER A 401 -2.67 26.50 -46.70
CA SER A 401 -1.50 26.35 -45.81
C SER A 401 -0.86 24.98 -45.96
N TYR A 402 0.40 24.85 -45.58
CA TYR A 402 1.20 23.64 -45.68
C TYR A 402 1.91 23.34 -44.36
N ASN A 403 1.63 22.18 -43.78
CA ASN A 403 2.32 21.66 -42.61
C ASN A 403 3.49 20.78 -43.06
N MET A 404 4.69 21.31 -42.85
CA MET A 404 5.95 20.69 -43.27
C MET A 404 6.32 19.45 -42.44
N ALA A 405 5.79 19.33 -41.20
CA ALA A 405 6.12 18.23 -40.30
C ALA A 405 5.45 16.91 -40.71
N ASN A 406 4.27 16.99 -41.33
CA ASN A 406 3.47 15.83 -41.73
C ASN A 406 3.08 15.85 -43.23
N ASN A 407 3.68 16.76 -44.00
CA ASN A 407 3.49 16.88 -45.44
C ASN A 407 2.02 17.07 -45.86
N THR A 408 1.29 17.92 -45.13
CA THR A 408 -0.15 18.16 -45.34
C THR A 408 -0.41 19.56 -45.87
N LEU A 409 -0.95 19.63 -47.08
CA LEU A 409 -1.55 20.83 -47.67
C LEU A 409 -3.00 20.94 -47.21
N THR A 410 -3.36 22.03 -46.53
CA THR A 410 -4.75 22.32 -46.17
C THR A 410 -5.35 23.28 -47.17
N LEU A 411 -6.48 22.90 -47.76
CA LEU A 411 -7.32 23.75 -48.59
C LEU A 411 -8.57 24.14 -47.78
N ASN A 412 -8.75 25.43 -47.53
CA ASN A 412 -9.87 25.97 -46.78
C ASN A 412 -10.63 27.00 -47.63
N ASN A 413 -11.72 26.56 -48.26
CA ASN A 413 -12.45 27.36 -49.25
C ASN A 413 -11.56 27.93 -50.37
N ALA A 414 -10.52 27.17 -50.75
CA ALA A 414 -9.51 27.59 -51.71
C ALA A 414 -10.02 27.52 -53.15
N THR A 415 -9.59 28.49 -53.97
CA THR A 415 -9.84 28.50 -55.43
C THR A 415 -8.51 28.62 -56.16
N ILE A 416 -8.14 27.56 -56.87
CA ILE A 416 -6.88 27.44 -57.62
C ILE A 416 -7.21 27.45 -59.10
N THR A 417 -6.66 28.42 -59.84
CA THR A 417 -6.97 28.63 -61.27
C THR A 417 -5.75 28.78 -62.17
N ASP A 418 -4.58 29.02 -61.58
CA ASP A 418 -3.30 29.13 -62.27
C ASP A 418 -2.51 27.82 -62.19
N ILE A 419 -1.47 27.71 -63.01
CA ILE A 419 -0.72 26.47 -63.24
C ILE A 419 0.76 26.63 -62.94
N TYR A 420 1.36 25.58 -62.38
CA TYR A 420 2.79 25.32 -62.44
C TYR A 420 3.13 24.47 -63.68
N THR A 421 4.30 24.69 -64.28
CA THR A 421 4.84 23.85 -65.37
C THR A 421 6.16 23.21 -64.92
N ASP A 422 6.21 21.89 -64.90
CA ASP A 422 7.42 21.16 -64.50
C ASP A 422 8.47 21.08 -65.63
N GLN A 423 9.62 20.46 -65.33
CA GLN A 423 10.72 20.28 -66.30
C GLN A 423 10.36 19.42 -67.52
N TYR A 424 9.28 18.64 -67.44
CA TYR A 424 8.76 17.80 -68.52
C TYR A 424 7.58 18.46 -69.24
N SER A 425 7.31 19.73 -68.96
CA SER A 425 6.19 20.50 -69.50
C SER A 425 4.80 20.02 -69.07
N ASN A 426 4.70 19.22 -68.00
CA ASN A 426 3.43 18.91 -67.35
C ASN A 426 2.90 20.15 -66.66
N LYS A 427 1.62 20.45 -66.86
CA LYS A 427 0.94 21.61 -66.27
C LYS A 427 0.01 21.16 -65.17
N ALA A 428 0.10 21.74 -63.98
CA ALA A 428 -0.82 21.42 -62.90
C ALA A 428 -1.20 22.58 -62.00
N GLY A 429 -2.44 22.57 -61.50
CA GLY A 429 -2.93 23.54 -60.52
C GLY A 429 -2.30 23.30 -59.13
N ILE A 430 -2.14 22.03 -58.78
CA ILE A 430 -1.32 21.57 -57.65
C ILE A 430 -0.31 20.54 -58.16
N TYR A 431 0.96 20.77 -57.90
CA TYR A 431 2.05 19.86 -58.25
C TYR A 431 2.90 19.52 -57.03
N ALA A 432 3.18 18.24 -56.81
CA ALA A 432 4.11 17.75 -55.80
C ALA A 432 5.12 16.77 -56.40
N LYS A 433 6.32 16.77 -55.84
CA LYS A 433 7.29 15.69 -55.99
C LYS A 433 7.38 14.93 -54.66
N GLY A 434 6.98 13.67 -54.66
CA GLY A 434 6.78 12.83 -53.49
C GLY A 434 5.31 12.77 -53.03
N ASP A 435 5.09 12.14 -51.88
CA ASP A 435 3.75 12.01 -51.29
C ASP A 435 3.17 13.40 -50.98
N LEU A 436 1.84 13.52 -50.98
CA LEU A 436 1.18 14.72 -50.48
C LEU A 436 -0.16 14.36 -49.82
N ASN A 437 -0.33 14.81 -48.57
CA ASN A 437 -1.62 14.79 -47.91
C ASN A 437 -2.34 16.11 -48.20
N ILE A 438 -3.62 16.05 -48.57
CA ILE A 438 -4.47 17.20 -48.87
C ILE A 438 -5.68 17.14 -47.93
N ARG A 439 -5.69 18.02 -46.92
CA ARG A 439 -6.81 18.20 -46.01
C ARG A 439 -7.78 19.22 -46.58
N LEU A 440 -9.06 18.89 -46.62
CA LEU A 440 -10.14 19.72 -47.14
C LEU A 440 -10.95 20.29 -45.98
N ILE A 441 -11.20 21.60 -46.03
CA ILE A 441 -12.12 22.32 -45.17
C ILE A 441 -13.04 23.15 -46.07
N GLY A 442 -14.35 23.00 -45.92
CA GLY A 442 -15.33 23.73 -46.71
C GLY A 442 -15.32 23.34 -48.19
N THR A 443 -15.56 24.30 -49.09
CA THR A 443 -15.73 24.05 -50.53
C THR A 443 -14.52 24.53 -51.33
N ASN A 444 -13.76 23.60 -51.88
CA ASN A 444 -12.50 23.89 -52.58
C ASN A 444 -12.63 23.62 -54.08
N THR A 445 -11.91 24.40 -54.89
CA THR A 445 -11.91 24.25 -56.36
C THR A 445 -10.48 24.33 -56.91
N VAL A 446 -10.12 23.38 -57.76
CA VAL A 446 -8.95 23.41 -58.65
C VAL A 446 -9.46 23.39 -60.07
N ASP A 447 -9.52 24.55 -60.72
CA ASP A 447 -10.05 24.70 -62.07
C ASP A 447 -9.01 25.30 -63.00
N ILE A 448 -8.34 24.43 -63.76
CA ILE A 448 -7.36 24.84 -64.78
C ILE A 448 -7.96 24.80 -66.19
N SER A 449 -9.29 24.74 -66.32
CA SER A 449 -9.98 24.52 -67.60
C SER A 449 -10.10 25.75 -68.50
N GLY A 450 -9.70 26.93 -68.02
CA GLY A 450 -9.93 28.23 -68.67
C GLY A 450 -9.27 28.46 -70.05
N SER A 451 -8.44 27.53 -70.56
CA SER A 451 -7.89 27.60 -71.92
C SER A 451 -7.44 26.23 -72.43
N SER A 452 -7.43 26.02 -73.76
CA SER A 452 -6.86 24.79 -74.33
C SER A 452 -5.32 24.81 -74.23
N LEU A 453 -4.75 23.76 -73.64
CA LEU A 453 -3.32 23.65 -73.39
C LEU A 453 -2.65 22.73 -74.43
N GLN A 454 -1.43 23.08 -74.85
CA GLN A 454 -0.64 22.32 -75.83
C GLN A 454 0.12 21.13 -75.22
N ASN A 455 0.25 21.08 -73.89
CA ASN A 455 0.95 20.03 -73.14
C ASN A 455 -0.02 19.34 -72.17
N ARG A 456 0.46 18.30 -71.46
CA ARG A 456 -0.33 17.61 -70.44
C ARG A 456 -0.91 18.57 -69.41
N ALA A 457 -2.21 18.46 -69.18
CA ALA A 457 -2.96 19.24 -68.21
C ALA A 457 -3.43 18.30 -67.10
N ILE A 458 -3.01 18.58 -65.86
CA ILE A 458 -3.34 17.76 -64.70
C ILE A 458 -3.87 18.67 -63.60
N GLY A 459 -5.10 18.47 -63.11
CA GLY A 459 -5.60 19.31 -62.01
C GLY A 459 -4.68 19.24 -60.78
N ILE A 460 -4.46 18.03 -60.27
CA ILE A 460 -3.58 17.73 -59.13
C ILE A 460 -2.63 16.60 -59.53
N PHE A 461 -1.33 16.83 -59.38
CA PHE A 461 -0.29 15.92 -59.84
C PHE A 461 0.76 15.65 -58.76
N SER A 462 1.01 14.38 -58.43
CA SER A 462 2.28 13.96 -57.82
C SER A 462 3.12 13.22 -58.84
N SER A 463 4.38 13.62 -59.06
CA SER A 463 5.23 12.97 -60.08
C SER A 463 5.77 11.60 -59.68
N ASP A 464 5.95 11.35 -58.39
CA ASP A 464 6.71 10.22 -57.86
C ASP A 464 6.23 9.75 -56.47
N GLY A 465 5.15 10.30 -55.91
CA GLY A 465 4.52 9.80 -54.68
C GLY A 465 2.99 9.72 -54.73
N GLY A 466 2.40 9.33 -53.59
CA GLY A 466 0.97 9.19 -53.35
C GLY A 466 0.23 10.51 -53.17
N LEU A 467 -1.09 10.46 -53.35
CA LEU A 467 -1.99 11.58 -53.03
C LEU A 467 -3.06 11.09 -52.08
N SER A 468 -3.16 11.69 -50.89
CA SER A 468 -4.17 11.35 -49.90
C SER A 468 -5.07 12.54 -49.62
N PHE A 469 -6.36 12.41 -49.84
CA PHE A 469 -7.37 13.45 -49.63
C PHE A 469 -8.22 13.11 -48.42
N SER A 470 -8.37 14.04 -47.48
CA SER A 470 -9.18 13.85 -46.29
C SER A 470 -10.05 15.07 -45.96
N GLY A 471 -11.29 14.83 -45.57
CA GLY A 471 -12.18 15.82 -44.95
C GLY A 471 -12.51 15.44 -43.52
N ASP A 472 -13.03 16.39 -42.75
CA ASP A 472 -13.60 16.11 -41.42
C ASP A 472 -15.02 15.52 -41.57
N SER A 473 -15.71 15.84 -42.68
CA SER A 473 -16.98 15.23 -43.06
C SER A 473 -17.29 15.35 -44.57
N LEU A 474 -18.37 14.71 -45.03
CA LEU A 474 -18.83 14.80 -46.42
C LEU A 474 -19.20 16.22 -46.89
N SER A 475 -19.33 17.21 -46.00
CA SER A 475 -19.50 18.62 -46.41
C SER A 475 -18.20 19.26 -46.91
N ASP A 476 -17.05 18.72 -46.51
CA ASP A 476 -15.76 19.15 -47.04
C ASP A 476 -15.60 18.58 -48.44
N SER A 477 -15.37 19.47 -49.39
CA SER A 477 -15.44 19.12 -50.81
C SER A 477 -14.32 19.70 -51.65
N LEU A 478 -14.02 19.00 -52.73
CA LEU A 478 -13.05 19.40 -53.73
C LEU A 478 -13.61 19.15 -55.13
N THR A 479 -13.68 20.21 -55.92
CA THR A 479 -13.98 20.14 -57.35
C THR A 479 -12.71 20.33 -58.15
N VAL A 480 -12.41 19.42 -59.07
CA VAL A 480 -11.21 19.46 -59.92
C VAL A 480 -11.62 19.42 -61.39
N TYR A 481 -11.21 20.43 -62.15
CA TYR A 481 -11.39 20.51 -63.60
C TYR A 481 -10.04 20.64 -64.29
N SER A 482 -9.74 19.69 -65.18
CA SER A 482 -8.56 19.76 -66.05
C SER A 482 -8.92 20.38 -67.41
N ALA A 483 -7.91 20.92 -68.09
CA ALA A 483 -8.07 21.61 -69.36
C ALA A 483 -8.22 20.66 -70.56
N ASP A 484 -8.85 21.15 -71.62
CA ASP A 484 -8.79 20.52 -72.94
C ASP A 484 -7.36 20.61 -73.51
N VAL A 485 -6.87 19.52 -74.08
CA VAL A 485 -5.51 19.41 -74.64
C VAL A 485 -5.51 18.94 -76.09
N GLN A 486 -4.39 19.17 -76.78
CA GLN A 486 -4.14 18.65 -78.14
C GLN A 486 -3.00 17.62 -78.11
N ASN A 487 -3.24 16.40 -78.61
CA ASN A 487 -2.25 15.30 -78.67
C ASN A 487 -1.53 14.95 -77.34
N GLU A 488 -2.19 15.19 -76.20
CA GLU A 488 -1.60 15.01 -74.87
C GLU A 488 -2.62 14.53 -73.83
N TYR A 489 -2.19 14.42 -72.57
CA TYR A 489 -3.01 13.91 -71.47
C TYR A 489 -3.78 15.01 -70.75
N SER A 490 -5.10 14.81 -70.58
CA SER A 490 -5.93 15.66 -69.70
C SER A 490 -6.43 14.83 -68.53
N ILE A 491 -5.91 15.08 -67.32
CA ILE A 491 -6.22 14.28 -66.14
C ILE A 491 -6.69 15.19 -65.01
N GLY A 492 -7.73 14.82 -64.27
CA GLY A 492 -8.13 15.57 -63.07
C GLY A 492 -7.13 15.38 -61.94
N ILE A 493 -6.94 14.14 -61.50
CA ILE A 493 -5.99 13.76 -60.45
C ILE A 493 -5.08 12.66 -60.99
N ASN A 494 -3.76 12.84 -60.87
CA ASN A 494 -2.79 11.90 -61.40
C ASN A 494 -1.65 11.65 -60.41
N ILE A 495 -1.19 10.40 -60.40
CA ILE A 495 0.11 10.01 -59.87
C ILE A 495 1.00 9.58 -61.04
N GLY A 496 2.24 10.05 -61.06
CA GLY A 496 3.19 9.80 -62.13
C GLY A 496 3.43 8.31 -62.37
N THR A 497 3.72 7.97 -63.63
CA THR A 497 3.79 6.58 -64.13
C THR A 497 4.91 5.74 -63.52
N PHE A 498 5.84 6.34 -62.78
CA PHE A 498 6.96 5.66 -62.12
C PHE A 498 6.91 5.75 -60.59
N SER A 499 5.84 6.34 -60.04
CA SER A 499 5.59 6.31 -58.60
C SER A 499 5.14 4.90 -58.19
N ASP A 500 5.34 4.54 -56.93
CA ASP A 500 4.70 3.42 -56.23
C ASP A 500 3.52 3.87 -55.35
N GLY A 501 3.22 5.18 -55.32
CA GLY A 501 2.16 5.78 -54.53
C GLY A 501 0.74 5.45 -55.00
N THR A 502 -0.23 5.62 -54.09
CA THR A 502 -1.66 5.41 -54.33
C THR A 502 -2.45 6.70 -54.21
N VAL A 503 -3.65 6.74 -54.80
CA VAL A 503 -4.64 7.80 -54.54
C VAL A 503 -5.58 7.30 -53.44
N ASN A 504 -5.61 7.99 -52.30
CA ASN A 504 -6.53 7.68 -51.20
C ASN A 504 -7.52 8.84 -51.01
N ILE A 505 -8.81 8.54 -50.91
CA ILE A 505 -9.86 9.55 -50.71
C ILE A 505 -10.72 9.11 -49.52
N THR A 506 -10.80 9.95 -48.49
CA THR A 506 -11.47 9.59 -47.23
C THR A 506 -12.33 10.72 -46.66
N ASN A 507 -13.55 10.41 -46.22
CA ASN A 507 -14.42 11.33 -45.47
C ASN A 507 -14.73 12.67 -46.16
N CYS A 508 -14.80 12.71 -47.49
CA CYS A 508 -15.06 13.95 -48.23
C CYS A 508 -15.92 13.73 -49.48
N THR A 509 -16.35 14.83 -50.09
CA THR A 509 -17.05 14.83 -51.39
C THR A 509 -16.12 15.35 -52.49
N MET A 510 -15.90 14.58 -53.56
CA MET A 510 -15.06 14.99 -54.68
C MET A 510 -15.79 14.95 -56.02
N VAL A 511 -15.59 15.99 -56.83
CA VAL A 511 -16.04 16.04 -58.22
C VAL A 511 -14.82 16.27 -59.10
N VAL A 512 -14.43 15.28 -59.88
CA VAL A 512 -13.21 15.31 -60.68
C VAL A 512 -13.58 15.12 -62.15
N ARG A 513 -13.23 16.08 -63.00
CA ARG A 513 -13.44 15.96 -64.44
C ARG A 513 -12.17 16.28 -65.21
N SER A 514 -11.82 15.40 -66.14
CA SER A 514 -10.85 15.76 -67.17
C SER A 514 -11.48 16.57 -68.29
N GLY A 515 -10.65 17.34 -68.97
CA GLY A 515 -10.97 17.87 -70.29
C GLY A 515 -10.82 16.82 -71.38
N ASN A 516 -11.04 17.25 -72.61
CA ASN A 516 -10.90 16.44 -73.82
C ASN A 516 -9.45 16.39 -74.28
N SER A 517 -9.08 15.30 -74.97
CA SER A 517 -7.81 15.20 -75.70
C SER A 517 -8.09 15.05 -77.18
N ASN A 518 -7.86 16.13 -77.94
CA ASN A 518 -8.15 16.19 -79.38
C ASN A 518 -6.87 15.92 -80.21
N GLY A 519 -6.89 14.93 -81.12
CA GLY A 519 -5.80 14.69 -82.08
C GLY A 519 -5.65 13.23 -82.55
N SER A 520 -4.45 12.83 -83.01
CA SER A 520 -4.16 11.48 -83.54
C SER A 520 -3.06 10.67 -82.84
N ILE A 521 -2.28 11.25 -81.91
CA ILE A 521 -1.24 10.59 -81.13
C ILE A 521 -1.34 10.93 -79.62
N ASN A 522 -1.01 9.98 -78.74
CA ASN A 522 -0.90 10.16 -77.27
C ASN A 522 -2.12 10.79 -76.57
N HIS A 523 -3.31 10.25 -76.77
CA HIS A 523 -4.52 10.70 -76.07
C HIS A 523 -4.82 9.84 -74.85
N LEU A 524 -4.77 10.44 -73.68
CA LEU A 524 -5.30 9.85 -72.46
C LEU A 524 -6.12 10.93 -71.76
N CYS A 525 -7.35 10.61 -71.36
CA CYS A 525 -8.06 11.52 -70.48
C CYS A 525 -8.74 10.78 -69.33
N ALA A 526 -8.48 11.21 -68.10
CA ALA A 526 -8.95 10.50 -66.93
C ALA A 526 -9.46 11.46 -65.85
N GLY A 527 -10.59 11.19 -65.24
CA GLY A 527 -10.97 11.94 -64.03
C GLY A 527 -9.90 11.71 -62.95
N ILE A 528 -9.77 10.47 -62.50
CA ILE A 528 -8.75 10.05 -61.53
C ILE A 528 -7.88 8.95 -62.16
N SER A 529 -6.56 9.07 -62.04
CA SER A 529 -5.63 8.06 -62.55
C SER A 529 -4.53 7.70 -61.56
N SER A 530 -4.27 6.39 -61.41
CA SER A 530 -3.17 5.83 -60.60
C SER A 530 -2.85 4.40 -61.02
N GLN A 531 -1.57 4.06 -61.18
CA GLN A 531 -1.15 2.72 -61.61
C GLN A 531 -0.97 1.71 -60.46
N ASN A 532 -0.90 2.16 -59.21
CA ASN A 532 -0.62 1.29 -58.06
C ASN A 532 -1.75 1.19 -57.05
N GLY A 533 -2.85 1.91 -57.28
CA GLY A 533 -4.00 1.83 -56.38
C GLY A 533 -4.81 3.11 -56.33
N ILE A 534 -6.12 2.94 -56.27
CA ILE A 534 -7.07 3.98 -55.88
C ILE A 534 -7.91 3.41 -54.74
N LYS A 535 -7.90 4.03 -53.57
CA LYS A 535 -8.72 3.67 -52.41
C LYS A 535 -9.71 4.79 -52.12
N ILE A 536 -11.00 4.46 -52.08
CA ILE A 536 -12.07 5.40 -51.76
C ILE A 536 -12.83 4.84 -50.56
N GLU A 537 -12.81 5.58 -49.44
CA GLU A 537 -13.34 5.11 -48.15
C GLU A 537 -14.22 6.17 -47.49
N ASN A 538 -15.45 5.83 -47.12
CA ASN A 538 -16.40 6.76 -46.49
C ASN A 538 -16.56 8.09 -47.27
N ALA A 539 -16.54 8.06 -48.59
CA ALA A 539 -16.50 9.24 -49.44
C ALA A 539 -17.60 9.24 -50.53
N VAL A 540 -17.88 10.43 -51.07
CA VAL A 540 -18.75 10.60 -52.25
C VAL A 540 -17.91 11.11 -53.40
N VAL A 541 -17.64 10.28 -54.40
CA VAL A 541 -16.75 10.62 -55.52
C VAL A 541 -17.52 10.59 -56.83
N THR A 542 -17.50 11.71 -57.56
CA THR A 542 -17.95 11.77 -58.96
C THR A 542 -16.73 11.99 -59.85
N SER A 543 -16.43 11.03 -60.72
CA SER A 543 -15.30 11.09 -61.64
C SER A 543 -15.75 11.00 -63.10
N THR A 544 -15.37 11.98 -63.93
CA THR A 544 -15.77 12.03 -65.33
C THR A 544 -14.54 12.13 -66.24
N GLY A 545 -14.41 11.16 -67.14
CA GLY A 545 -13.48 11.22 -68.25
C GLY A 545 -14.05 12.08 -69.38
N GLY A 546 -13.23 12.93 -69.98
CA GLY A 546 -13.56 13.64 -71.21
C GLY A 546 -13.67 12.71 -72.43
N ASN A 547 -13.38 13.25 -73.60
CA ASN A 547 -13.39 12.51 -74.86
C ASN A 547 -12.00 12.45 -75.51
N SER A 548 -11.73 11.35 -76.22
CA SER A 548 -10.59 11.20 -77.13
C SER A 548 -10.98 10.44 -78.39
N SER A 549 -10.09 10.45 -79.40
CA SER A 549 -10.27 9.77 -80.68
C SER A 549 -9.92 8.27 -80.67
N ASN A 550 -9.36 7.74 -79.58
CA ASN A 550 -8.75 6.41 -79.49
C ASN A 550 -9.27 5.54 -78.34
N ASN A 551 -10.46 5.83 -77.80
CA ASN A 551 -11.08 5.11 -76.67
C ASN A 551 -10.27 5.06 -75.37
N SER A 552 -9.28 5.94 -75.19
CA SER A 552 -8.34 5.87 -74.05
C SER A 552 -8.77 6.77 -72.88
N CYS A 553 -10.04 7.15 -72.83
CA CYS A 553 -10.58 7.98 -71.75
C CYS A 553 -11.35 7.17 -70.72
N SER A 554 -11.22 7.55 -69.45
CA SER A 554 -11.97 6.93 -68.36
C SER A 554 -12.38 7.89 -67.25
N GLY A 555 -13.48 7.61 -66.56
CA GLY A 555 -13.76 8.31 -65.32
C GLY A 555 -12.72 7.96 -64.26
N ILE A 556 -12.49 6.66 -64.02
CA ILE A 556 -11.44 6.16 -63.13
C ILE A 556 -10.51 5.23 -63.92
N LEU A 557 -9.22 5.59 -63.95
CA LEU A 557 -8.14 4.88 -64.63
C LEU A 557 -7.12 4.41 -63.59
N GLY A 558 -7.40 3.30 -62.91
CA GLY A 558 -6.41 2.71 -62.00
C GLY A 558 -6.65 1.26 -61.65
N TRP A 559 -5.59 0.58 -61.24
CA TRP A 559 -5.56 -0.83 -60.88
C TRP A 559 -4.59 -1.07 -59.70
N PRO A 560 -5.03 -1.68 -58.58
CA PRO A 560 -6.42 -1.97 -58.20
C PRO A 560 -7.22 -0.70 -57.86
N THR A 561 -8.55 -0.79 -57.85
CA THR A 561 -9.44 0.24 -57.28
C THR A 561 -10.25 -0.41 -56.16
N GLU A 562 -10.21 0.13 -54.96
CA GLU A 562 -10.91 -0.35 -53.77
C GLU A 562 -11.93 0.71 -53.32
N ILE A 563 -13.19 0.28 -53.12
CA ILE A 563 -14.29 1.15 -52.73
C ILE A 563 -14.93 0.58 -51.47
N ILE A 564 -14.79 1.30 -50.36
CA ILE A 564 -15.26 0.90 -49.03
C ILE A 564 -16.30 1.90 -48.53
N ASN A 565 -17.51 1.44 -48.21
CA ASN A 565 -18.60 2.27 -47.66
C ASN A 565 -18.74 3.67 -48.34
N SER A 566 -18.66 3.71 -49.67
CA SER A 566 -18.57 4.94 -50.45
C SER A 566 -19.55 4.95 -51.61
N THR A 567 -20.04 6.14 -51.97
CA THR A 567 -20.79 6.35 -53.21
C THR A 567 -19.86 6.84 -54.31
N VAL A 568 -19.70 6.05 -55.37
CA VAL A 568 -18.84 6.40 -56.51
C VAL A 568 -19.68 6.46 -57.78
N THR A 569 -19.73 7.63 -58.40
CA THR A 569 -20.30 7.83 -59.73
C THR A 569 -19.17 8.07 -60.72
N THR A 570 -19.03 7.22 -61.72
CA THR A 570 -17.97 7.34 -62.72
C THR A 570 -18.51 7.24 -64.13
N SER A 571 -18.01 8.09 -65.02
CA SER A 571 -18.57 8.26 -66.37
C SER A 571 -17.51 8.69 -67.39
N VAL A 572 -17.82 8.56 -68.68
CA VAL A 572 -16.98 9.07 -69.78
C VAL A 572 -17.86 9.70 -70.86
N VAL A 573 -17.55 10.93 -71.26
CA VAL A 573 -18.41 11.73 -72.18
C VAL A 573 -18.31 11.28 -73.65
N GLY A 574 -17.29 10.48 -74.02
CA GLY A 574 -17.15 10.02 -75.39
C GLY A 574 -16.58 8.61 -75.54
N THR A 575 -15.55 8.47 -76.37
CA THR A 575 -15.00 7.15 -76.67
C THR A 575 -14.04 6.72 -75.53
N GLY A 576 -14.36 5.63 -74.84
CA GLY A 576 -13.73 5.28 -73.56
C GLY A 576 -14.63 4.44 -72.65
N SER A 577 -14.26 4.29 -71.37
CA SER A 577 -14.99 3.50 -70.38
C SER A 577 -15.11 4.20 -69.03
N ALA A 578 -16.20 4.00 -68.29
CA ALA A 578 -16.40 4.58 -66.97
C ALA A 578 -15.27 4.18 -65.99
N MET A 579 -14.81 2.93 -66.06
CA MET A 579 -13.65 2.44 -65.32
C MET A 579 -12.79 1.53 -66.18
N TYR A 580 -11.47 1.59 -65.97
CA TYR A 580 -10.54 0.74 -66.72
C TYR A 580 -10.45 -0.69 -66.21
N SER A 581 -10.51 -0.90 -64.89
CA SER A 581 -10.51 -2.23 -64.26
C SER A 581 -11.63 -2.34 -63.24
N ALA A 582 -12.09 -3.58 -63.01
CA ALA A 582 -13.15 -3.83 -62.04
C ALA A 582 -12.69 -3.42 -60.62
N PRO A 583 -13.51 -2.67 -59.87
CA PRO A 583 -13.19 -2.34 -58.49
C PRO A 583 -13.39 -3.55 -57.58
N MET A 584 -12.67 -3.55 -56.47
CA MET A 584 -12.96 -4.36 -55.29
C MET A 584 -14.10 -3.67 -54.53
N LEU A 585 -15.19 -4.41 -54.29
CA LEU A 585 -16.42 -3.91 -53.69
C LEU A 585 -16.72 -4.67 -52.40
N ASP A 586 -17.28 -3.97 -51.41
CA ASP A 586 -17.84 -4.59 -50.20
C ASP A 586 -19.04 -5.51 -50.51
N GLU A 587 -19.35 -6.40 -49.58
CA GLU A 587 -20.56 -7.23 -49.65
C GLU A 587 -21.82 -6.34 -49.54
N GLY A 588 -22.79 -6.55 -50.44
CA GLY A 588 -24.07 -5.82 -50.44
C GLY A 588 -24.11 -4.56 -51.32
N VAL A 589 -22.98 -4.15 -51.89
CA VAL A 589 -22.88 -2.95 -52.76
C VAL A 589 -23.77 -3.06 -54.00
N LYS A 590 -24.52 -2.00 -54.28
CA LYS A 590 -25.35 -1.87 -55.47
C LYS A 590 -24.57 -1.19 -56.61
N VAL A 591 -24.54 -1.82 -57.78
CA VAL A 591 -23.95 -1.26 -58.99
C VAL A 591 -25.02 -1.00 -60.06
N THR A 592 -25.16 0.25 -60.48
CA THR A 592 -25.94 0.65 -61.65
C THR A 592 -24.98 0.85 -62.82
N ALA A 593 -25.17 0.12 -63.91
CA ALA A 593 -24.29 0.16 -65.08
C ALA A 593 -25.05 0.53 -66.35
N ILE A 594 -24.45 1.37 -67.20
CA ILE A 594 -25.02 1.80 -68.48
C ILE A 594 -23.92 1.75 -69.55
N THR A 595 -24.24 1.20 -70.72
CA THR A 595 -23.31 1.02 -71.86
C THR A 595 -23.36 2.13 -72.89
N ASP A 596 -24.41 2.96 -72.87
CA ASP A 596 -24.58 4.12 -73.75
C ASP A 596 -25.19 5.27 -72.93
N LEU A 597 -24.55 6.44 -72.92
CA LEU A 597 -25.07 7.59 -72.17
C LEU A 597 -26.37 8.16 -72.76
N ASP A 598 -26.63 7.91 -74.05
CA ASP A 598 -27.85 8.34 -74.73
C ASP A 598 -29.03 7.37 -74.46
N GLU A 599 -28.75 6.12 -74.11
CA GLU A 599 -29.74 5.11 -73.74
C GLU A 599 -29.77 4.92 -72.21
N SER A 600 -30.74 5.55 -71.54
CA SER A 600 -30.80 5.58 -70.07
C SER A 600 -31.23 4.28 -69.39
N THR A 601 -31.17 3.12 -70.06
CA THR A 601 -31.60 1.83 -69.50
C THR A 601 -30.45 1.11 -68.81
N PRO A 602 -30.52 0.87 -67.49
CA PRO A 602 -29.49 0.12 -66.78
C PRO A 602 -29.39 -1.33 -67.27
N VAL A 603 -28.16 -1.85 -67.33
CA VAL A 603 -27.85 -3.25 -67.64
C VAL A 603 -27.27 -3.96 -66.42
N THR A 604 -27.29 -5.30 -66.44
CA THR A 604 -26.65 -6.11 -65.40
C THR A 604 -25.14 -5.89 -65.40
N TYR A 605 -24.58 -5.55 -64.24
CA TYR A 605 -23.14 -5.40 -64.05
C TYR A 605 -22.39 -6.74 -64.15
N ASN A 606 -21.28 -6.76 -64.89
CA ASN A 606 -20.35 -7.86 -65.01
C ASN A 606 -18.92 -7.35 -64.92
N ALA A 607 -18.19 -7.75 -63.88
CA ALA A 607 -16.81 -7.32 -63.65
C ALA A 607 -15.84 -7.67 -64.79
N ASN A 608 -16.12 -8.75 -65.54
CA ASN A 608 -15.30 -9.15 -66.69
C ASN A 608 -15.48 -8.24 -67.92
N ASP A 609 -16.52 -7.41 -67.93
CA ASP A 609 -16.86 -6.51 -69.03
C ASP A 609 -16.77 -5.03 -68.63
N ILE A 610 -15.97 -4.71 -67.61
CA ILE A 610 -15.88 -3.37 -67.01
C ILE A 610 -15.66 -2.23 -68.03
N LYS A 611 -14.93 -2.51 -69.11
CA LYS A 611 -14.60 -1.53 -70.15
C LYS A 611 -15.74 -1.23 -71.13
N SER A 612 -16.85 -1.98 -71.11
CA SER A 612 -18.01 -1.71 -71.96
C SER A 612 -18.93 -0.62 -71.41
N TYR A 613 -18.88 -0.37 -70.09
CA TYR A 613 -19.74 0.61 -69.44
C TYR A 613 -19.25 2.04 -69.65
N LYS A 614 -20.19 2.94 -69.96
CA LYS A 614 -19.98 4.39 -70.08
C LYS A 614 -20.33 5.16 -68.82
N TYR A 615 -21.16 4.56 -67.97
CA TYR A 615 -21.52 5.07 -66.67
C TYR A 615 -21.64 3.94 -65.66
N LEU A 616 -21.11 4.16 -64.47
CA LEU A 616 -21.25 3.29 -63.31
C LEU A 616 -21.58 4.14 -62.09
N LYS A 617 -22.57 3.70 -61.33
CA LYS A 617 -22.88 4.23 -59.99
C LYS A 617 -22.82 3.11 -58.98
N ILE A 618 -21.95 3.25 -58.01
CA ILE A 618 -21.64 2.27 -56.96
C ILE A 618 -22.10 2.89 -55.65
N GLU A 619 -22.96 2.20 -54.92
CA GLU A 619 -23.57 2.70 -53.68
C GLU A 619 -23.56 1.59 -52.61
N PRO A 620 -23.28 1.94 -51.33
CA PRO A 620 -23.36 1.00 -50.21
C PRO A 620 -24.75 0.38 -50.02
#